data_AF-A0AA95H5T4-F1
#
_entry.id   AF-A0AA95H5T4-F1
#
_cell.length_a   1.000
_cell.length_b   1.000
_cell.length_c   1.000
_cell.angle_alpha   90.00
_cell.angle_beta   90.00
_cell.angle_gamma   90.00
#
_symmetry.space_group_name_H-M   'P 1'
#
loop_
_entity.id
_entity.type
_entity.pdbx_description
1 polymer ?
#
loop_
_entity_poly.entity_id
_entity_poly.type
_entity_poly.pdbx_seq_one_letter_code
_entity_poly.pdbx_strand_id
1 'polypeptide(L)'
;MHIRKTTGLSPHYSTINREERNYAALLFAALCLPENAQRFLTACGYHQKINDEFGVYFEYAYLRDLWHTLADEDIKKSIIRNHLEIKNINAILNLPLKEINQLFGVSGQASAKCLQYPGKWSISKYHHHFLDNDDFLAICKFKWAFNIKPDIVIHLDKNHAICLEAKYESSEGYYPASMQDKKIFTARGLVKHSTGQIELQDYMMQVLLGIQTDFLFLVPNPKNHCNYKVITWAEAFNCLDTQHMPAFAKTMIEMISKIGL
;
A
#
# COMPACT_ATOMS: atom_id res chain seq x y z
N MET A 1 -36.27 -6.57 14.04
CA MET A 1 -36.43 -5.10 14.10
C MET A 1 -35.12 -4.48 13.61
N HIS A 2 -35.15 -3.52 12.66
CA HIS A 2 -33.92 -2.96 12.08
C HIS A 2 -33.34 -1.85 12.97
N ILE A 3 -32.00 -1.70 13.00
CA ILE A 3 -31.28 -0.72 13.84
C ILE A 3 -31.78 0.72 13.61
N ARG A 4 -32.01 1.13 12.36
CA ARG A 4 -32.60 2.46 12.04
C ARG A 4 -33.97 2.67 12.67
N LYS A 5 -34.80 1.62 12.71
CA LYS A 5 -36.13 1.67 13.34
C LYS A 5 -36.02 1.71 14.87
N THR A 6 -35.05 1.02 15.44
CA THR A 6 -34.80 1.01 16.89
C THR A 6 -34.24 2.34 17.40
N THR A 7 -33.35 2.96 16.63
CA THR A 7 -32.68 4.22 17.01
C THR A 7 -33.51 5.47 16.65
N GLY A 8 -34.49 5.35 15.75
CA GLY A 8 -35.18 6.49 15.17
C GLY A 8 -34.30 7.34 14.25
N LEU A 9 -33.10 6.86 13.91
CA LEU A 9 -32.13 7.57 13.09
C LEU A 9 -32.18 7.07 11.64
N SER A 10 -32.08 8.00 10.70
CA SER A 10 -31.88 7.72 9.26
C SER A 10 -30.94 8.74 8.63
N PRO A 11 -29.68 8.83 9.10
CA PRO A 11 -28.71 9.75 8.53
C PRO A 11 -28.38 9.36 7.10
N HIS A 12 -27.99 10.34 6.29
CA HIS A 12 -27.28 10.05 5.04
C HIS A 12 -25.92 9.46 5.35
N TYR A 13 -25.47 8.46 4.59
CA TYR A 13 -24.19 7.79 4.90
C TYR A 13 -23.00 8.76 4.88
N SER A 14 -23.04 9.80 4.03
CA SER A 14 -22.02 10.87 4.00
C SER A 14 -21.88 11.65 5.31
N THR A 15 -22.88 11.63 6.20
CA THR A 15 -22.81 12.34 7.48
C THR A 15 -22.32 11.47 8.63
N ILE A 16 -22.09 10.18 8.38
CA ILE A 16 -21.68 9.21 9.42
C ILE A 16 -20.54 8.27 8.96
N ASN A 17 -20.09 8.40 7.71
CA ASN A 17 -19.01 7.58 7.17
C ASN A 17 -17.69 7.91 7.88
N ARG A 18 -16.97 6.87 8.29
CA ARG A 18 -15.65 6.96 8.94
C ARG A 18 -14.58 6.13 8.24
N GLU A 19 -14.88 5.66 7.02
CA GLU A 19 -13.98 4.82 6.23
C GLU A 19 -12.92 5.67 5.55
N GLU A 20 -11.66 5.49 5.97
CA GLU A 20 -10.46 6.16 5.47
C GLU A 20 -10.35 6.08 3.94
N ARG A 21 -10.62 4.88 3.41
CA ARG A 21 -10.62 4.61 1.97
C ARG A 21 -11.60 5.50 1.21
N ASN A 22 -12.74 5.86 1.82
CA ASN A 22 -13.70 6.74 1.16
C ASN A 22 -13.20 8.20 1.11
N TYR A 23 -12.54 8.68 2.17
CA TYR A 23 -11.91 10.00 2.16
C TYR A 23 -10.73 10.07 1.18
N ALA A 24 -9.91 9.02 1.10
CA ALA A 24 -8.87 8.90 0.08
C ALA A 24 -9.48 8.92 -1.34
N ALA A 25 -10.58 8.21 -1.59
CA ALA A 25 -11.27 8.27 -2.88
C ALA A 25 -11.80 9.68 -3.22
N LEU A 26 -12.28 10.43 -2.23
CA LEU A 26 -12.70 11.83 -2.42
C LEU A 26 -11.51 12.75 -2.75
N LEU A 27 -10.38 12.58 -2.06
CA LEU A 27 -9.15 13.31 -2.38
C LEU A 27 -8.67 12.98 -3.79
N PHE A 28 -8.63 11.69 -4.16
CA PHE A 28 -8.30 11.25 -5.52
C PHE A 28 -9.21 11.93 -6.56
N ALA A 29 -10.52 11.90 -6.36
CA ALA A 29 -11.46 12.55 -7.27
C ALA A 29 -11.23 14.06 -7.37
N ALA A 30 -10.92 14.74 -6.25
CA ALA A 30 -10.61 16.16 -6.23
C ALA A 30 -9.29 16.47 -6.96
N LEU A 31 -8.24 15.66 -6.77
CA LEU A 31 -6.94 15.82 -7.45
C LEU A 31 -7.05 15.71 -8.97
N CYS A 32 -8.01 14.92 -9.47
CA CYS A 32 -8.29 14.76 -10.90
C CYS A 32 -9.04 15.93 -11.55
N LEU A 33 -9.49 16.93 -10.77
CA LEU A 33 -10.09 18.15 -11.32
C LEU A 33 -9.00 19.08 -11.89
N PRO A 34 -9.32 19.94 -12.87
CA PRO A 34 -8.36 20.88 -13.44
C PRO A 34 -7.62 21.70 -12.38
N GLU A 35 -6.31 21.87 -12.55
CA GLU A 35 -5.41 22.63 -11.66
C GLU A 35 -5.23 22.09 -10.22
N ASN A 36 -6.08 21.19 -9.75
CA ASN A 36 -6.06 20.75 -8.35
C ASN A 36 -4.80 19.98 -7.98
N ALA A 37 -4.32 19.10 -8.87
CA ALA A 37 -3.05 18.42 -8.66
C ALA A 37 -1.88 19.41 -8.49
N GLN A 38 -1.79 20.43 -9.36
CA GLN A 38 -0.72 21.44 -9.26
C GLN A 38 -0.81 22.27 -7.97
N ARG A 39 -2.03 22.62 -7.55
CA ARG A 39 -2.28 23.31 -6.28
C ARG A 39 -1.87 22.46 -5.09
N PHE A 40 -2.25 21.19 -5.08
CA PHE A 40 -1.88 20.25 -4.04
C PHE A 40 -0.37 20.09 -3.93
N LEU A 41 0.31 19.86 -5.05
CA LEU A 41 1.76 19.74 -5.12
C LEU A 41 2.44 21.00 -4.57
N THR A 42 1.97 22.19 -4.97
CA THR A 42 2.50 23.47 -4.50
C THR A 42 2.30 23.65 -2.99
N ALA A 43 1.10 23.30 -2.47
CA ALA A 43 0.81 23.33 -1.03
C ALA A 43 1.71 22.34 -0.25
N CYS A 44 2.05 21.23 -0.87
CA CYS A 44 3.03 20.27 -0.34
C CYS A 44 4.49 20.70 -0.61
N GLY A 45 4.79 21.87 -1.17
CA GLY A 45 6.16 22.33 -1.41
C GLY A 45 6.85 21.73 -2.64
N TYR A 46 6.10 21.08 -3.54
CA TYR A 46 6.59 20.63 -4.84
C TYR A 46 6.25 21.69 -5.90
N HIS A 47 7.27 22.35 -6.44
CA HIS A 47 7.12 23.49 -7.35
C HIS A 47 7.30 23.14 -8.83
N GLN A 48 7.58 21.87 -9.14
CA GLN A 48 7.68 21.43 -10.52
C GLN A 48 6.32 21.48 -11.21
N LYS A 49 6.36 21.82 -12.50
CA LYS A 49 5.17 21.85 -13.34
C LYS A 49 4.80 20.42 -13.74
N ILE A 50 3.52 20.10 -13.64
CA ILE A 50 2.95 18.85 -14.16
C ILE A 50 3.25 18.73 -15.67
N ASN A 51 3.77 17.57 -16.07
CA ASN A 51 4.09 17.22 -17.45
C ASN A 51 3.17 16.07 -17.94
N ASP A 52 3.49 15.50 -19.09
CA ASP A 52 2.78 14.40 -19.74
C ASP A 52 3.00 13.02 -19.09
N GLU A 53 4.00 12.87 -18.23
CA GLU A 53 4.25 11.65 -17.45
C GLU A 53 3.52 11.63 -16.11
N PHE A 54 2.85 12.72 -15.76
CA PHE A 54 2.11 12.84 -14.51
C PHE A 54 0.93 11.85 -14.43
N GLY A 55 0.73 11.27 -13.24
CA GLY A 55 -0.41 10.40 -12.98
C GLY A 55 -0.80 10.37 -11.50
N VAL A 56 -2.09 10.30 -11.22
CA VAL A 56 -2.62 10.05 -9.87
C VAL A 56 -3.32 8.69 -9.89
N TYR A 57 -3.00 7.84 -8.91
CA TYR A 57 -3.52 6.49 -8.81
C TYR A 57 -4.08 6.23 -7.42
N PHE A 58 -5.26 5.62 -7.36
CA PHE A 58 -5.91 5.20 -6.12
C PHE A 58 -5.80 3.68 -5.97
N GLU A 59 -5.51 3.19 -4.76
CA GLU A 59 -5.28 1.76 -4.48
C GLU A 59 -4.15 1.18 -5.36
N TYR A 60 -2.97 1.81 -5.27
CA TYR A 60 -1.83 1.56 -6.17
C TYR A 60 -1.25 0.16 -6.00
N ALA A 61 -1.37 -0.68 -7.03
CA ALA A 61 -0.96 -2.08 -7.04
C ALA A 61 0.09 -2.39 -8.13
N TYR A 62 0.95 -1.43 -8.46
CA TYR A 62 1.86 -1.48 -9.60
C TYR A 62 2.72 -2.75 -9.60
N LEU A 63 3.37 -3.10 -8.50
CA LEU A 63 4.27 -4.25 -8.47
C LEU A 63 3.55 -5.58 -8.77
N ARG A 64 2.31 -5.73 -8.28
CA ARG A 64 1.44 -6.87 -8.62
C ARG A 64 1.10 -6.87 -10.11
N ASP A 65 0.69 -5.72 -10.62
CA ASP A 65 0.20 -5.62 -11.99
C ASP A 65 1.35 -5.79 -13.00
N LEU A 66 2.52 -5.22 -12.71
CA LEU A 66 3.77 -5.43 -13.45
C LEU A 66 4.15 -6.92 -13.48
N TRP A 67 4.08 -7.64 -12.35
CA TRP A 67 4.37 -9.08 -12.35
C TRP A 67 3.50 -9.86 -13.35
N HIS A 68 2.23 -9.45 -13.51
CA HIS A 68 1.29 -10.11 -14.39
C HIS A 68 1.50 -9.78 -15.88
N THR A 69 2.23 -8.71 -16.22
CA THR A 69 2.62 -8.42 -17.61
C THR A 69 3.85 -9.22 -18.05
N LEU A 70 4.62 -9.77 -17.10
CA LEU A 70 5.80 -10.58 -17.40
C LEU A 70 5.42 -11.97 -17.92
N ALA A 71 5.70 -12.22 -19.20
CA ALA A 71 5.52 -13.53 -19.83
C ALA A 71 6.71 -14.47 -19.59
N ASP A 72 7.92 -13.92 -19.45
CA ASP A 72 9.17 -14.68 -19.34
C ASP A 72 9.46 -15.10 -17.89
N GLU A 73 9.65 -16.39 -17.69
CA GLU A 73 9.94 -17.00 -16.39
C GLU A 73 11.38 -16.73 -15.94
N ASP A 74 12.33 -16.57 -16.87
CA ASP A 74 13.71 -16.24 -16.53
C ASP A 74 13.84 -14.79 -16.04
N ILE A 75 13.04 -13.87 -16.58
CA ILE A 75 12.91 -12.51 -16.05
C ILE A 75 12.35 -12.54 -14.63
N LYS A 76 11.27 -13.29 -14.38
CA LYS A 76 10.70 -13.45 -13.02
C LYS A 76 11.71 -14.04 -12.04
N LYS A 77 12.45 -15.07 -12.46
CA LYS A 77 13.54 -15.65 -11.65
C LYS A 77 14.64 -14.62 -11.40
N SER A 78 15.00 -13.79 -12.38
CA SER A 78 15.98 -12.73 -12.20
C SER A 78 15.53 -11.69 -11.17
N ILE A 79 14.26 -11.30 -11.19
CA ILE A 79 13.70 -10.39 -10.18
C ILE A 79 13.84 -11.01 -8.78
N ILE A 80 13.43 -12.27 -8.60
CA ILE A 80 13.59 -12.95 -7.31
C ILE A 80 15.07 -13.03 -6.93
N ARG A 81 15.95 -13.46 -7.84
CA ARG A 81 17.39 -13.60 -7.57
C ARG A 81 18.03 -12.30 -7.10
N ASN A 82 17.66 -11.18 -7.71
CA ASN A 82 18.31 -9.89 -7.48
C ASN A 82 17.74 -9.14 -6.27
N HIS A 83 16.48 -9.41 -5.89
CA HIS A 83 15.79 -8.64 -4.85
C HIS A 83 15.34 -9.46 -3.63
N LEU A 84 15.40 -10.80 -3.69
CA LEU A 84 15.16 -11.68 -2.55
C LEU A 84 16.48 -12.28 -2.06
N GLU A 85 17.08 -11.60 -1.09
CA GLU A 85 18.36 -11.98 -0.48
C GLU A 85 18.16 -13.12 0.52
N ILE A 86 18.19 -14.36 0.02
CA ILE A 86 18.15 -15.57 0.85
C ILE A 86 19.26 -16.55 0.49
N LYS A 87 19.63 -17.39 1.46
CA LYS A 87 20.62 -18.45 1.25
C LYS A 87 20.16 -19.40 0.15
N ASN A 88 21.11 -19.83 -0.68
CA ASN A 88 20.89 -20.82 -1.76
C ASN A 88 19.86 -20.41 -2.82
N ILE A 89 19.55 -19.11 -2.99
CA ILE A 89 18.55 -18.65 -3.97
C ILE A 89 18.78 -19.19 -5.38
N ASN A 90 20.04 -19.28 -5.83
CA ASN A 90 20.37 -19.83 -7.14
C ASN A 90 20.02 -21.32 -7.27
N ALA A 91 20.28 -22.11 -6.23
CA ALA A 91 19.91 -23.53 -6.23
C ALA A 91 18.39 -23.70 -6.26
N ILE A 92 17.66 -22.88 -5.48
CA ILE A 92 16.19 -22.87 -5.47
C ILE A 92 15.64 -22.55 -6.86
N LEU A 93 16.11 -21.46 -7.49
CA LEU A 93 15.58 -21.00 -8.78
C LEU A 93 15.96 -21.90 -9.97
N ASN A 94 16.87 -22.84 -9.78
CA ASN A 94 17.22 -23.88 -10.75
C ASN A 94 16.32 -25.12 -10.66
N LEU A 95 15.47 -25.24 -9.63
CA LEU A 95 14.49 -26.31 -9.53
C LEU A 95 13.39 -26.19 -10.62
N PRO A 96 12.66 -27.27 -10.94
CA PRO A 96 11.44 -27.20 -11.73
C PRO A 96 10.42 -26.21 -11.14
N LEU A 97 9.68 -25.48 -11.98
CA LEU A 97 8.75 -24.43 -11.54
C LEU A 97 7.75 -24.90 -10.48
N LYS A 98 7.26 -26.14 -10.60
CA LYS A 98 6.36 -26.73 -9.61
C LYS A 98 7.00 -26.83 -8.22
N GLU A 99 8.26 -27.24 -8.17
CA GLU A 99 9.02 -27.38 -6.93
C GLU A 99 9.33 -26.02 -6.32
N ILE A 100 9.70 -25.02 -7.15
CA ILE A 100 9.86 -23.62 -6.70
C ILE A 100 8.56 -23.13 -6.04
N ASN A 101 7.43 -23.30 -6.73
CA ASN A 101 6.12 -22.88 -6.22
C ASN A 101 5.70 -23.61 -4.94
N GLN A 102 6.07 -24.90 -4.81
CA GLN A 102 5.84 -25.68 -3.58
C GLN A 102 6.72 -25.18 -2.43
N LEU A 103 8.00 -24.89 -2.70
CA LEU A 103 8.94 -24.41 -1.70
C LEU A 103 8.52 -23.06 -1.13
N PHE A 104 8.15 -22.11 -1.98
CA PHE A 104 7.57 -20.83 -1.54
C PHE A 104 6.11 -20.94 -1.07
N GLY A 105 5.53 -22.14 -1.05
CA GLY A 105 4.26 -22.40 -0.41
C GLY A 105 3.10 -21.64 -1.06
N VAL A 106 2.97 -21.65 -2.38
CA VAL A 106 1.89 -20.95 -3.07
C VAL A 106 0.51 -21.41 -2.56
N SER A 107 -0.41 -20.48 -2.36
CA SER A 107 -1.82 -20.76 -2.08
C SER A 107 -2.50 -21.41 -3.29
N GLY A 108 -3.25 -22.50 -3.04
CA GLY A 108 -3.80 -23.36 -4.10
C GLY A 108 -2.80 -24.36 -4.67
N GLN A 109 -3.02 -24.77 -5.93
CA GLN A 109 -2.19 -25.77 -6.62
C GLN A 109 -0.92 -25.12 -7.18
N ALA A 110 0.23 -25.77 -6.93
CA ALA A 110 1.50 -25.36 -7.51
C ALA A 110 1.52 -25.63 -9.03
N SER A 111 1.80 -24.59 -9.80
CA SER A 111 1.88 -24.65 -11.27
C SER A 111 3.21 -25.24 -11.71
N ALA A 112 3.18 -26.14 -12.69
CA ALA A 112 4.39 -26.60 -13.39
C ALA A 112 4.73 -25.76 -14.63
N LYS A 113 3.87 -24.79 -14.99
CA LYS A 113 3.96 -24.03 -16.24
C LYS A 113 4.42 -22.59 -16.05
N CYS A 114 4.31 -22.05 -14.85
CA CYS A 114 4.70 -20.67 -14.54
C CYS A 114 5.10 -20.53 -13.08
N LEU A 115 6.00 -19.61 -12.80
CA LEU A 115 6.32 -19.12 -11.47
C LEU A 115 5.17 -18.27 -10.97
N GLN A 116 4.58 -18.69 -9.86
CA GLN A 116 3.38 -18.05 -9.34
C GLN A 116 3.77 -16.81 -8.54
N TYR A 117 2.96 -15.76 -8.74
CA TYR A 117 3.07 -14.45 -8.14
C TYR A 117 3.40 -14.48 -6.63
N PRO A 118 4.44 -13.76 -6.16
CA PRO A 118 4.90 -13.82 -4.77
C PRO A 118 3.84 -13.47 -3.73
N GLY A 119 2.90 -12.59 -4.07
CA GLY A 119 1.82 -12.25 -3.15
C GLY A 119 0.92 -13.46 -2.80
N LYS A 120 0.93 -14.54 -3.59
CA LYS A 120 0.21 -15.79 -3.29
C LYS A 120 0.99 -16.77 -2.40
N TRP A 121 2.25 -16.53 -2.09
CA TRP A 121 3.01 -17.35 -1.15
C TRP A 121 2.33 -17.35 0.22
N SER A 122 2.38 -18.48 0.93
CA SER A 122 1.68 -18.68 2.19
C SER A 122 2.66 -18.91 3.31
N ILE A 123 2.66 -18.02 4.30
CA ILE A 123 3.55 -18.08 5.47
C ILE A 123 3.38 -19.43 6.18
N SER A 124 2.14 -19.88 6.37
CA SER A 124 1.81 -21.18 6.97
C SER A 124 2.28 -22.40 6.19
N LYS A 125 2.74 -22.24 4.94
CA LYS A 125 3.37 -23.32 4.17
C LYS A 125 4.89 -23.19 4.17
N TYR A 126 5.42 -22.05 3.74
CA TYR A 126 6.87 -21.92 3.54
C TYR A 126 7.65 -21.79 4.85
N HIS A 127 7.02 -21.44 5.99
CA HIS A 127 7.75 -21.36 7.26
C HIS A 127 8.36 -22.70 7.70
N HIS A 128 7.85 -23.82 7.18
CA HIS A 128 8.42 -25.15 7.39
C HIS A 128 9.65 -25.44 6.51
N HIS A 129 9.78 -24.73 5.38
CA HIS A 129 10.89 -24.91 4.43
C HIS A 129 12.06 -23.97 4.71
N PHE A 130 11.77 -22.77 5.23
CA PHE A 130 12.77 -21.74 5.55
C PHE A 130 12.88 -21.58 7.07
N LEU A 131 13.74 -22.40 7.68
CA LEU A 131 13.95 -22.46 9.13
C LEU A 131 14.84 -21.34 9.66
N ASP A 132 15.74 -20.82 8.83
CA ASP A 132 16.51 -19.64 9.12
C ASP A 132 15.58 -18.41 9.21
N ASN A 133 15.75 -17.62 10.26
CA ASN A 133 14.86 -16.49 10.53
C ASN A 133 15.11 -15.30 9.60
N ASP A 134 16.34 -15.10 9.13
CA ASP A 134 16.67 -14.00 8.23
C ASP A 134 16.09 -14.28 6.84
N ASP A 135 16.29 -15.50 6.33
CA ASP A 135 15.68 -15.93 5.07
C ASP A 135 14.14 -15.86 5.15
N PHE A 136 13.56 -16.33 6.25
CA PHE A 136 12.11 -16.28 6.46
C PHE A 136 11.57 -14.85 6.46
N LEU A 137 12.22 -13.91 7.17
CA LEU A 137 11.82 -12.50 7.22
C LEU A 137 11.95 -11.84 5.85
N ALA A 138 13.04 -12.11 5.11
CA ALA A 138 13.23 -11.60 3.75
C ALA A 138 12.10 -12.06 2.81
N ILE A 139 11.73 -13.35 2.87
CA ILE A 139 10.60 -13.90 2.09
C ILE A 139 9.27 -13.24 2.50
N CYS A 140 9.04 -13.02 3.79
CA CYS A 140 7.84 -12.33 4.27
C CYS A 140 7.76 -10.91 3.72
N LYS A 141 8.83 -10.12 3.86
CA LYS A 141 8.90 -8.74 3.37
C LYS A 141 8.68 -8.68 1.86
N PHE A 142 9.36 -9.53 1.10
CA PHE A 142 9.18 -9.65 -0.35
C PHE A 142 7.73 -9.99 -0.72
N LYS A 143 7.15 -11.04 -0.12
CA LYS A 143 5.75 -11.42 -0.32
C LYS A 143 4.78 -10.27 -0.03
N TRP A 144 4.96 -9.57 1.09
CA TRP A 144 4.05 -8.51 1.50
C TRP A 144 4.17 -7.29 0.58
N ALA A 145 5.38 -6.97 0.09
CA ALA A 145 5.61 -5.88 -0.84
C ALA A 145 4.84 -6.04 -2.16
N PHE A 146 4.57 -7.26 -2.60
CA PHE A 146 3.71 -7.48 -3.76
C PHE A 146 2.22 -7.19 -3.48
N ASN A 147 1.76 -7.32 -2.22
CA ASN A 147 0.34 -7.14 -1.86
C ASN A 147 0.02 -5.78 -1.23
N ILE A 148 1.03 -5.05 -0.75
CA ILE A 148 0.84 -3.74 -0.15
C ILE A 148 0.37 -2.75 -1.22
N LYS A 149 -0.48 -1.81 -0.81
CA LYS A 149 -0.93 -0.73 -1.66
C LYS A 149 -0.94 0.57 -0.88
N PRO A 150 -0.19 1.60 -1.31
CA PRO A 150 -0.47 2.97 -0.88
C PRO A 150 -1.88 3.39 -1.28
N ASP A 151 -2.53 4.22 -0.47
CA ASP A 151 -3.90 4.68 -0.73
C ASP A 151 -3.96 5.53 -2.00
N ILE A 152 -3.07 6.51 -2.13
CA ILE A 152 -2.88 7.31 -3.34
C ILE A 152 -1.39 7.39 -3.67
N VAL A 153 -1.05 7.26 -4.95
CA VAL A 153 0.28 7.55 -5.48
C VAL A 153 0.18 8.63 -6.55
N ILE A 154 1.00 9.66 -6.44
CA ILE A 154 1.16 10.71 -7.45
C ILE A 154 2.51 10.52 -8.12
N HIS A 155 2.51 10.09 -9.37
CA HIS A 155 3.71 10.13 -10.21
C HIS A 155 3.96 11.56 -10.68
N LEU A 156 5.14 12.06 -10.35
CA LEU A 156 5.65 13.34 -10.84
C LEU A 156 6.32 13.16 -12.21
N ASP A 157 6.99 12.02 -12.35
CA ASP A 157 7.52 11.47 -13.60
C ASP A 157 7.65 9.93 -13.46
N LYS A 158 8.31 9.27 -14.42
CA LYS A 158 8.54 7.81 -14.39
C LYS A 158 9.34 7.30 -13.18
N ASN A 159 10.21 8.13 -12.61
CA ASN A 159 11.18 7.76 -11.57
C ASN A 159 10.93 8.45 -10.22
N HIS A 160 10.03 9.43 -10.16
CA HIS A 160 9.67 10.14 -8.94
C HIS A 160 8.17 10.04 -8.63
N ALA A 161 7.85 9.66 -7.40
CA ALA A 161 6.48 9.57 -6.93
C ALA A 161 6.30 10.16 -5.51
N ILE A 162 5.06 10.44 -5.17
CA ILE A 162 4.63 10.78 -3.82
C ILE A 162 3.60 9.73 -3.40
N CYS A 163 3.88 9.02 -2.32
CA CYS A 163 2.95 8.08 -1.71
C CYS A 163 2.20 8.78 -0.58
N LEU A 164 0.87 8.77 -0.66
CA LEU A 164 -0.01 9.27 0.39
C LEU A 164 -0.63 8.08 1.12
N GLU A 165 -0.46 8.06 2.44
CA GLU A 165 -1.14 7.14 3.33
C GLU A 165 -2.19 7.91 4.14
N ALA A 166 -3.46 7.54 3.98
CA ALA A 166 -4.61 8.21 4.57
C ALA A 166 -5.00 7.54 5.89
N LYS A 167 -5.00 8.30 6.98
CA LYS A 167 -5.46 7.87 8.30
C LYS A 167 -6.56 8.77 8.82
N TYR A 168 -7.55 8.18 9.48
CA TYR A 168 -8.65 8.90 10.11
C TYR A 168 -8.91 8.38 11.52
N GLU A 169 -9.19 7.08 11.66
CA GLU A 169 -9.39 6.43 12.95
C GLU A 169 -8.24 5.51 13.32
N SER A 170 -7.61 4.90 12.31
CA SER A 170 -6.59 3.88 12.50
C SER A 170 -5.20 4.48 12.66
N SER A 171 -4.37 3.77 13.41
CA SER A 171 -2.92 3.96 13.38
C SER A 171 -2.32 3.31 12.13
N GLU A 172 -1.02 3.46 11.93
CA GLU A 172 -0.27 2.66 10.95
C GLU A 172 -0.53 1.15 11.15
N GLY A 173 -0.68 0.43 10.04
CA GLY A 173 -0.79 -1.03 10.03
C GLY A 173 0.57 -1.71 10.18
N TYR A 174 0.57 -2.98 10.59
CA TYR A 174 1.79 -3.78 10.76
C TYR A 174 1.60 -5.18 10.19
N TYR A 175 2.70 -5.75 9.67
CA TYR A 175 2.79 -7.10 9.16
C TYR A 175 3.59 -8.00 10.12
N PRO A 176 3.16 -9.25 10.36
CA PRO A 176 1.95 -9.88 9.82
C PRO A 176 0.65 -9.31 10.38
N ALA A 177 -0.36 -9.12 9.52
CA ALA A 177 -1.68 -8.63 9.93
C ALA A 177 -2.59 -9.75 10.48
N SER A 178 -2.50 -10.96 9.92
CA SER A 178 -3.40 -12.08 10.25
C SER A 178 -3.04 -12.75 11.58
N MET A 179 -4.05 -13.23 12.32
CA MET A 179 -3.83 -13.95 13.58
C MET A 179 -3.04 -15.26 13.39
N GLN A 180 -3.19 -15.91 12.24
CA GLN A 180 -2.46 -17.14 11.93
C GLN A 180 -0.95 -16.86 11.77
N ASP A 181 -0.59 -15.85 11.00
CA ASP A 181 0.80 -15.50 10.76
C ASP A 181 1.45 -14.90 12.02
N LYS A 182 0.70 -14.14 12.82
CA LYS A 182 1.13 -13.67 14.15
C LYS A 182 1.53 -14.83 15.06
N LYS A 183 0.80 -15.94 15.06
CA LYS A 183 1.17 -17.15 15.84
C LYS A 183 2.50 -17.73 15.38
N ILE A 184 2.77 -17.75 14.06
CA ILE A 184 4.04 -18.22 13.50
C ILE A 184 5.18 -17.30 13.96
N PHE A 185 4.98 -15.97 13.87
CA PHE A 185 5.98 -15.00 14.33
C PHE A 185 6.26 -15.14 15.83
N THR A 186 5.22 -15.30 16.66
CA THR A 186 5.40 -15.56 18.10
C THR A 186 6.18 -16.85 18.35
N ALA A 187 5.83 -17.95 17.67
CA ALA A 187 6.53 -19.23 17.83
C ALA A 187 8.00 -19.17 17.40
N ARG A 188 8.35 -18.28 16.46
CA ARG A 188 9.73 -18.04 15.99
C ARG A 188 10.48 -16.97 16.80
N GLY A 189 9.85 -16.33 17.78
CA GLY A 189 10.44 -15.22 18.54
C GLY A 189 10.59 -13.92 17.74
N LEU A 190 9.79 -13.74 16.69
CA LEU A 190 9.94 -12.67 15.70
C LEU A 190 8.95 -11.50 15.87
N VAL A 191 8.21 -11.42 16.97
CA VAL A 191 7.19 -10.36 17.17
C VAL A 191 7.78 -8.95 17.03
N LYS A 192 9.00 -8.74 17.53
CA LYS A 192 9.74 -7.47 17.44
C LYS A 192 10.21 -7.11 16.02
N HIS A 193 10.12 -8.05 15.08
CA HIS A 193 10.47 -7.89 13.67
C HIS A 193 9.23 -7.68 12.79
N SER A 194 8.10 -7.28 13.40
CA SER A 194 6.92 -6.88 12.63
C SER A 194 7.28 -5.65 11.78
N THR A 195 6.84 -5.64 10.53
CA THR A 195 7.16 -4.57 9.56
C THR A 195 6.03 -3.56 9.51
N GLY A 196 6.35 -2.27 9.63
CA GLY A 196 5.39 -1.19 9.46
C GLY A 196 4.88 -1.10 8.03
N GLN A 197 3.64 -0.66 7.85
CA GLN A 197 3.04 -0.51 6.53
C GLN A 197 3.86 0.43 5.63
N ILE A 198 4.37 1.53 6.18
CA ILE A 198 5.10 2.55 5.41
C ILE A 198 6.50 2.06 5.08
N GLU A 199 7.17 1.40 6.03
CA GLU A 199 8.45 0.74 5.77
C GLU A 199 8.33 -0.27 4.61
N LEU A 200 7.20 -0.96 4.52
CA LEU A 200 6.96 -1.91 3.45
C LEU A 200 6.63 -1.22 2.11
N GLN A 201 5.87 -0.12 2.12
CA GLN A 201 5.63 0.68 0.92
C GLN A 201 6.92 1.33 0.40
N ASP A 202 7.77 1.82 1.29
CA ASP A 202 9.11 2.34 0.98
C ASP A 202 9.97 1.29 0.29
N TYR A 203 10.04 0.09 0.88
CA TYR A 203 10.72 -1.04 0.25
C TYR A 203 10.14 -1.40 -1.12
N MET A 204 8.81 -1.43 -1.28
CA MET A 204 8.17 -1.70 -2.56
C MET A 204 8.54 -0.63 -3.61
N MET A 205 8.43 0.65 -3.26
CA MET A 205 8.63 1.75 -4.21
C MET A 205 10.11 1.95 -4.55
N GLN A 206 10.96 2.09 -3.55
CA GLN A 206 12.36 2.46 -3.77
C GLN A 206 13.22 1.25 -4.15
N VAL A 207 13.04 0.09 -3.50
CA VAL A 207 13.91 -1.07 -3.70
C VAL A 207 13.43 -1.98 -4.83
N LEU A 208 12.12 -2.27 -4.90
CA LEU A 208 11.59 -3.21 -5.90
C LEU A 208 11.22 -2.54 -7.22
N LEU A 209 10.64 -1.34 -7.17
CA LEU A 209 10.26 -0.60 -8.38
C LEU A 209 11.35 0.38 -8.85
N GLY A 210 12.29 0.76 -7.98
CA GLY A 210 13.33 1.74 -8.32
C GLY A 210 12.80 3.16 -8.49
N ILE A 211 11.66 3.48 -7.88
CA ILE A 211 11.02 4.80 -7.95
C ILE A 211 11.37 5.57 -6.68
N GLN A 212 12.09 6.68 -6.84
CA GLN A 212 12.34 7.61 -5.73
C GLN A 212 11.01 8.16 -5.24
N THR A 213 10.75 8.03 -3.94
CA THR A 213 9.42 8.27 -3.39
C THR A 213 9.45 9.10 -2.13
N ASP A 214 8.66 10.17 -2.12
CA ASP A 214 8.35 10.93 -0.91
C ASP A 214 7.09 10.38 -0.25
N PHE A 215 7.12 10.21 1.07
CA PHE A 215 5.99 9.68 1.84
C PHE A 215 5.28 10.80 2.60
N LEU A 216 3.98 10.91 2.36
CA LEU A 216 3.07 11.85 3.01
C LEU A 216 2.04 11.10 3.86
N PHE A 217 1.96 11.42 5.14
CA PHE A 217 0.86 11.02 6.00
C PHE A 217 -0.25 12.05 5.95
N LEU A 218 -1.45 11.59 5.56
CA LEU A 218 -2.65 12.39 5.55
C LEU A 218 -3.50 12.05 6.77
N VAL A 219 -3.52 12.95 7.76
CA VAL A 219 -4.09 12.71 9.10
C VAL A 219 -5.07 13.83 9.49
N PRO A 220 -5.99 13.61 10.45
CA PRO A 220 -6.81 14.71 10.96
C PRO A 220 -6.00 15.70 11.79
N ASN A 221 -5.06 15.21 12.59
CA ASN A 221 -4.27 16.03 13.51
C ASN A 221 -2.78 15.71 13.41
N PRO A 222 -1.91 16.72 13.21
CA PRO A 222 -0.48 16.54 13.21
C PRO A 222 -0.01 16.42 14.68
N LYS A 223 -0.15 15.23 15.27
CA LYS A 223 0.57 14.92 16.51
C LYS A 223 2.03 14.61 16.15
N ASN A 224 2.93 14.62 17.14
CA ASN A 224 4.37 14.31 17.04
C ASN A 224 4.69 12.87 16.60
N HIS A 225 4.03 12.39 15.55
CA HIS A 225 4.01 11.02 15.11
C HIS A 225 4.37 10.98 13.64
N CYS A 226 5.68 11.03 13.38
CA CYS A 226 6.37 10.14 12.45
C CYS A 226 7.66 10.80 11.94
N ASN A 227 8.56 9.97 11.42
CA ASN A 227 9.74 10.42 10.67
C ASN A 227 9.37 10.87 9.24
N TYR A 228 8.08 10.97 8.91
CA TYR A 228 7.59 11.28 7.58
C TYR A 228 6.95 12.67 7.54
N LYS A 229 6.77 13.19 6.34
CA LYS A 229 6.09 14.46 6.14
C LYS A 229 4.59 14.27 6.38
N VAL A 230 4.00 15.17 7.15
CA VAL A 230 2.59 15.11 7.53
C VAL A 230 1.84 16.26 6.86
N ILE A 231 0.66 15.97 6.35
CA ILE A 231 -0.32 16.95 5.90
C ILE A 231 -1.67 16.59 6.54
N THR A 232 -2.42 17.60 6.96
CA THR A 232 -3.76 17.38 7.50
C THR A 232 -4.79 17.22 6.39
N TRP A 233 -5.90 16.54 6.68
CA TRP A 233 -7.05 16.52 5.77
C TRP A 233 -7.54 17.94 5.42
N ALA A 234 -7.52 18.85 6.40
CA ALA A 234 -7.88 20.24 6.19
C ALA A 234 -6.93 20.93 5.20
N GLU A 235 -5.61 20.83 5.40
CA GLU A 235 -4.62 21.40 4.48
C GLU A 235 -4.73 20.81 3.07
N ALA A 236 -4.90 19.48 2.97
CA ALA A 236 -5.05 18.79 1.71
C ALA A 236 -6.26 19.27 0.92
N PHE A 237 -7.44 19.42 1.54
CA PHE A 237 -8.65 19.86 0.84
C PHE A 237 -8.76 21.38 0.66
N ASN A 238 -8.23 22.18 1.58
CA ASN A 238 -8.31 23.65 1.51
C ASN A 238 -7.57 24.24 0.31
N CYS A 239 -6.59 23.53 -0.25
CA CYS A 239 -5.89 23.97 -1.46
C CYS A 239 -6.60 23.58 -2.77
N LEU A 240 -7.66 22.78 -2.71
CA LEU A 240 -8.35 22.23 -3.89
C LEU A 240 -9.64 22.99 -4.21
N ASP A 241 -9.93 23.16 -5.48
CA ASP A 241 -11.27 23.55 -5.93
C ASP A 241 -12.20 22.32 -5.90
N THR A 242 -13.18 22.36 -5.00
CA THR A 242 -14.18 21.29 -4.84
C THR A 242 -15.57 21.72 -5.30
N GLN A 243 -15.71 22.88 -5.98
CA GLN A 243 -17.02 23.46 -6.31
C GLN A 243 -17.88 22.54 -7.20
N HIS A 244 -17.26 21.72 -8.03
CA HIS A 244 -17.96 20.81 -8.94
C HIS A 244 -18.18 19.40 -8.37
N MET A 245 -17.71 19.13 -7.15
CA MET A 245 -17.97 17.85 -6.49
C MET A 245 -19.44 17.75 -6.07
N PRO A 246 -20.02 16.55 -6.07
CA PRO A 246 -21.41 16.34 -5.65
C PRO A 246 -21.62 16.71 -4.17
N ALA A 247 -22.85 17.08 -3.80
CA ALA A 247 -23.16 17.58 -2.46
C ALA A 247 -22.71 16.64 -1.33
N PHE A 248 -22.87 15.32 -1.49
CA PHE A 248 -22.44 14.35 -0.49
C PHE A 248 -20.92 14.38 -0.25
N ALA A 249 -20.13 14.62 -1.31
CA ALA A 249 -18.68 14.69 -1.24
C ALA A 249 -18.25 15.95 -0.51
N LYS A 250 -18.87 17.09 -0.84
CA LYS A 250 -18.64 18.36 -0.13
C LYS A 250 -18.95 18.23 1.36
N THR A 251 -20.07 17.62 1.73
CA THR A 251 -20.40 17.35 3.14
C THR A 251 -19.31 16.54 3.84
N MET A 252 -18.80 15.48 3.19
CA MET A 252 -17.72 14.67 3.76
C MET A 252 -16.41 15.43 3.89
N ILE A 253 -16.04 16.21 2.88
CA ILE A 253 -14.84 17.05 2.87
C ILE A 253 -14.92 18.08 4.01
N GLU A 254 -16.05 18.75 4.18
CA GLU A 254 -16.27 19.69 5.28
C GLU A 254 -16.15 19.01 6.64
N MET A 255 -16.69 17.79 6.78
CA MET A 255 -16.59 17.05 8.04
C MET A 255 -15.15 16.69 8.37
N ILE A 256 -14.41 16.08 7.45
CA ILE A 256 -13.03 15.64 7.72
C ILE A 256 -12.08 16.83 7.92
N SER A 257 -12.33 17.95 7.25
CA SER A 257 -11.51 19.17 7.37
C SER A 257 -11.74 19.94 8.68
N LYS A 258 -12.83 19.65 9.40
CA LYS A 258 -13.12 20.25 10.72
C LYS A 258 -12.52 19.46 11.88
N ILE A 259 -12.02 18.25 11.63
CA ILE A 259 -11.53 17.36 12.69
C ILE A 259 -10.07 17.74 12.95
N GLY A 260 -9.85 18.63 13.92
CA GLY A 260 -8.52 19.11 14.32
C GLY A 260 -8.36 20.63 14.47
N LEU A 261 -9.42 21.39 14.19
CA LEU A 261 -9.62 22.75 14.72
C LEU A 261 -10.20 22.67 16.14
#